data_AF-A0A1F6M6X3-F1
#
_entry.id   AF-A0A1F6M6X3-F1
#
_cell.length_a   1.000
_cell.length_b   1.000
_cell.length_c   1.000
_cell.angle_alpha   90.00
_cell.angle_beta   90.00
_cell.angle_gamma   90.00
#
_symmetry.space_group_name_H-M   'P 1'
#
loop_
_entity.id
_entity.type
_entity.pdbx_description
1 polymer ?
#
loop_
_entity_poly.entity_id
_entity_poly.type
_entity_poly.pdbx_seq_one_letter_code
_entity_poly.pdbx_strand_id
1 'polypeptide(L)'
;SVALVFGAGVKANGKLTDALADRVSSAVDLYKAGKVRKLLMSGDNGTKNYDEVTAMKKFAIEKGVPEGDIILDYAGFDTYDTCYRARDIFDVHSGVILVSQAFHLPRALYICNSLGVQSVGFSADKRVYATNLWGLREFAAQIKAGLDVEILHSKPKFLGSKVKVF
;
A
#
# COMPACT_ATOMS: atom_id res chain seq x y z
N SER A 1 -10.37 9.44 7.28
CA SER A 1 -9.39 8.38 7.56
C SER A 1 -9.43 7.37 6.44
N VAL A 2 -8.27 6.82 6.08
CA VAL A 2 -8.09 5.90 4.95
C VAL A 2 -7.15 4.77 5.36
N ALA A 3 -7.43 3.55 4.90
CA ALA A 3 -6.44 2.48 4.95
C ALA A 3 -5.63 2.50 3.66
N LEU A 4 -4.32 2.73 3.76
CA LEU A 4 -3.39 2.63 2.64
C LEU A 4 -2.85 1.20 2.58
N VAL A 5 -3.29 0.45 1.56
CA VAL A 5 -3.00 -0.98 1.40
C VAL A 5 -1.90 -1.14 0.37
N PHE A 6 -0.73 -1.62 0.83
CA PHE A 6 0.43 -1.82 -0.03
C PHE A 6 0.34 -3.13 -0.82
N GLY A 7 0.82 -3.14 -2.05
CA GLY A 7 0.97 -4.34 -2.88
C GLY A 7 1.94 -5.39 -2.32
N ALA A 8 1.64 -6.66 -2.55
CA ALA A 8 2.46 -7.83 -2.21
C ALA A 8 2.39 -8.92 -3.28
N GLY A 9 1.98 -8.55 -4.48
CA GLY A 9 1.95 -9.39 -5.66
C GLY A 9 0.72 -10.30 -5.77
N VAL A 10 0.45 -10.73 -7.01
CA VAL A 10 -0.50 -11.77 -7.37
C VAL A 10 0.22 -13.03 -7.87
N LYS A 11 -0.42 -14.18 -7.64
CA LYS A 11 -0.02 -15.50 -8.14
C LYS A 11 -0.22 -15.56 -9.66
N ALA A 12 0.47 -16.48 -10.34
CA ALA A 12 0.37 -16.64 -11.80
C ALA A 12 -1.06 -16.88 -12.33
N ASN A 13 -1.96 -17.37 -11.47
CA ASN A 13 -3.38 -17.57 -11.79
C ASN A 13 -4.27 -16.35 -11.50
N GLY A 14 -3.68 -15.17 -11.26
CA GLY A 14 -4.39 -13.93 -10.97
C GLY A 14 -4.97 -13.82 -9.56
N LYS A 15 -4.79 -14.83 -8.70
CA LYS A 15 -5.21 -14.75 -7.28
C LYS A 15 -4.21 -13.93 -6.48
N LEU A 16 -4.68 -13.26 -5.44
CA LEU A 16 -3.81 -12.59 -4.47
C LEU A 16 -2.80 -13.59 -3.86
N THR A 17 -1.57 -13.13 -3.60
CA THR A 17 -0.68 -13.86 -2.68
C THR A 17 -1.30 -13.89 -1.29
N ASP A 18 -0.81 -14.80 -0.44
CA ASP A 18 -1.29 -14.92 0.93
C ASP A 18 -1.04 -13.62 1.72
N ALA A 19 0.11 -12.99 1.50
CA ALA A 19 0.44 -11.66 2.04
C ALA A 19 -0.53 -10.58 1.57
N LEU A 20 -0.84 -10.53 0.28
CA LEU A 20 -1.75 -9.52 -0.28
C LEU A 20 -3.19 -9.73 0.17
N ALA A 21 -3.65 -10.98 0.20
CA ALA A 21 -4.98 -11.33 0.71
C ALA A 21 -5.15 -10.90 2.18
N ASP A 22 -4.13 -11.08 3.00
CA ASP A 22 -4.18 -10.70 4.42
C ASP A 22 -4.17 -9.18 4.61
N ARG A 23 -3.43 -8.44 3.77
CA ARG A 23 -3.48 -6.97 3.74
C ARG A 23 -4.87 -6.47 3.37
N VAL A 24 -5.46 -6.96 2.27
CA VAL A 24 -6.80 -6.53 1.85
C VAL A 24 -7.84 -6.94 2.89
N SER A 25 -7.76 -8.16 3.42
CA SER A 25 -8.66 -8.65 4.48
C SER A 25 -8.59 -7.77 5.73
N SER A 26 -7.39 -7.40 6.17
CA SER A 26 -7.19 -6.50 7.32
C SER A 26 -7.73 -5.10 7.07
N ALA A 27 -7.56 -4.57 5.86
CA ALA A 27 -8.13 -3.28 5.48
C ALA A 27 -9.66 -3.30 5.48
N VAL A 28 -10.27 -4.40 5.02
CA VAL A 28 -11.72 -4.63 5.12
C VAL A 28 -12.18 -4.70 6.57
N ASP A 29 -11.43 -5.39 7.45
CA ASP A 29 -11.77 -5.46 8.87
C ASP A 29 -11.76 -4.07 9.51
N LEU A 30 -10.76 -3.24 9.20
CA LEU A 30 -10.68 -1.84 9.64
C LEU A 30 -11.84 -0.98 9.13
N TYR A 31 -12.25 -1.19 7.87
CA TYR A 31 -13.39 -0.50 7.27
C TYR A 31 -14.69 -0.86 7.98
N LYS A 32 -14.96 -2.16 8.15
CA LYS A 32 -16.16 -2.67 8.84
C LYS A 32 -16.22 -2.24 10.30
N ALA A 33 -15.07 -2.12 10.95
CA ALA A 33 -14.97 -1.62 12.32
C ALA A 33 -15.08 -0.07 12.43
N GLY A 34 -15.31 0.64 11.32
CA GLY A 34 -15.45 2.10 11.29
C GLY A 34 -14.15 2.85 11.58
N LYS A 35 -12.99 2.19 11.55
CA LYS A 35 -11.68 2.82 11.80
C LYS A 35 -11.20 3.64 10.60
N VAL A 36 -11.58 3.23 9.40
CA VAL A 36 -11.32 3.94 8.15
C VAL A 36 -12.60 4.10 7.34
N ARG A 37 -12.68 5.14 6.52
CA ARG A 37 -13.85 5.40 5.66
C ARG A 37 -13.63 5.01 4.20
N LYS A 38 -12.39 4.79 3.79
CA LYS A 38 -12.00 4.48 2.42
C LYS A 38 -10.80 3.52 2.44
N LEU A 39 -10.67 2.72 1.39
CA LEU A 39 -9.50 1.89 1.11
C LEU A 39 -8.75 2.49 -0.07
N LEU A 40 -7.50 2.88 0.12
CA LEU A 40 -6.59 3.27 -0.97
C LEU A 40 -5.65 2.10 -1.24
N MET A 41 -5.86 1.41 -2.36
CA MET A 41 -5.10 0.24 -2.76
C MET A 41 -4.02 0.64 -3.75
N SER A 42 -2.75 0.55 -3.35
CA SER A 42 -1.61 0.98 -4.14
C SER A 42 -0.70 -0.20 -4.47
N GLY A 43 -0.44 -0.37 -5.76
CA GLY A 43 0.39 -1.45 -6.28
C GLY A 43 0.83 -1.21 -7.72
N ASP A 44 1.66 -2.13 -8.21
CA ASP A 44 2.23 -2.09 -9.54
C ASP A 44 1.23 -2.64 -10.58
N ASN A 45 1.05 -1.90 -11.68
CA ASN A 45 0.34 -2.34 -12.89
C ASN A 45 1.17 -2.14 -14.17
N GLY A 46 2.50 -2.16 -14.04
CA GLY A 46 3.48 -1.84 -15.07
C GLY A 46 3.58 -2.87 -16.20
N THR A 47 2.89 -4.02 -16.09
CA THR A 47 2.81 -5.01 -17.17
C THR A 47 1.34 -5.37 -17.45
N LYS A 48 0.96 -5.42 -18.74
CA LYS A 48 -0.43 -5.67 -19.21
C LYS A 48 -1.11 -6.93 -18.66
N ASN A 49 -0.34 -7.87 -18.08
CA ASN A 49 -0.82 -9.14 -17.55
C ASN A 49 -0.84 -9.18 -16.01
N TYR A 50 -0.60 -8.06 -15.33
CA TYR A 50 -0.44 -8.00 -13.87
C TYR A 50 -1.36 -6.96 -13.23
N ASP A 51 -2.65 -7.30 -13.11
CA ASP A 51 -3.64 -6.39 -12.52
C ASP A 51 -3.85 -6.66 -11.02
N GLU A 52 -2.78 -6.42 -10.25
CA GLU A 52 -2.76 -6.62 -8.79
C GLU A 52 -3.85 -5.78 -8.11
N VAL A 53 -3.96 -4.52 -8.50
CA VAL A 53 -4.84 -3.53 -7.87
C VAL A 53 -6.32 -3.83 -8.15
N THR A 54 -6.67 -4.29 -9.35
CA THR A 54 -8.05 -4.75 -9.63
C THR A 54 -8.37 -6.05 -8.88
N ALA A 55 -7.41 -6.97 -8.72
CA ALA A 55 -7.62 -8.17 -7.91
C ALA A 55 -7.88 -7.81 -6.43
N MET A 56 -7.16 -6.82 -5.88
CA MET A 56 -7.41 -6.30 -4.53
C MET A 56 -8.82 -5.71 -4.41
N LYS A 57 -9.23 -4.90 -5.40
CA LYS A 57 -10.58 -4.30 -5.45
C LYS A 57 -11.65 -5.37 -5.44
N LYS A 58 -11.56 -6.35 -6.33
CA LYS A 58 -12.51 -7.46 -6.44
C LYS A 58 -12.63 -8.18 -5.10
N PHE A 59 -11.51 -8.50 -4.46
CA PHE A 59 -11.50 -9.20 -3.18
C PHE A 59 -12.15 -8.38 -2.05
N ALA A 60 -11.98 -7.05 -2.02
CA ALA A 60 -12.66 -6.20 -1.03
C ALA A 60 -14.17 -6.08 -1.28
N ILE A 61 -14.59 -5.98 -2.55
CA ILE A 61 -16.01 -6.00 -2.94
C ILE A 61 -16.67 -7.31 -2.53
N GLU A 62 -16.02 -8.45 -2.80
CA GLU A 62 -16.49 -9.78 -2.38
C GLU A 62 -16.65 -9.89 -0.86
N LYS A 63 -15.87 -9.12 -0.10
CA LYS A 63 -15.98 -9.04 1.36
C LYS A 63 -16.96 -7.97 1.85
N GLY A 64 -17.67 -7.28 0.96
CA GLY A 64 -18.76 -6.36 1.29
C GLY A 64 -18.35 -4.89 1.46
N VAL A 65 -17.20 -4.47 0.94
CA VAL A 65 -16.87 -3.03 0.86
C VAL A 65 -17.50 -2.46 -0.40
N PRO A 66 -18.29 -1.36 -0.32
CA PRO A 66 -18.86 -0.72 -1.49
C PRO A 66 -17.77 -0.24 -2.46
N GLU A 67 -18.01 -0.39 -3.75
CA GLU A 67 -17.04 -0.01 -4.79
C GLU A 67 -16.61 1.46 -4.70
N GLY A 68 -17.54 2.36 -4.37
CA GLY A 68 -17.25 3.80 -4.20
C GLY A 68 -16.35 4.13 -3.01
N ASP A 69 -16.09 3.16 -2.12
CA ASP A 69 -15.19 3.32 -0.97
C ASP A 69 -13.79 2.75 -1.23
N ILE A 70 -13.56 2.21 -2.43
CA ILE A 70 -12.27 1.63 -2.84
C ILE A 70 -11.65 2.50 -3.93
N ILE A 71 -10.47 3.03 -3.65
CA ILE A 71 -9.69 3.88 -4.55
C ILE A 71 -8.46 3.10 -4.99
N LEU A 72 -8.16 3.16 -6.28
CA LEU A 72 -7.09 2.40 -6.90
C LEU A 72 -5.93 3.31 -7.30
N ASP A 73 -4.75 2.92 -6.91
CA ASP A 73 -3.49 3.51 -7.33
C ASP A 73 -2.64 2.49 -8.09
N TYR A 74 -2.62 2.63 -9.41
CA TYR A 74 -1.94 1.72 -10.34
C TYR A 74 -0.46 2.03 -10.56
N ALA A 75 0.08 3.04 -9.88
CA ALA A 75 1.46 3.50 -10.07
C ALA A 75 2.25 3.49 -8.75
N GLY A 76 1.89 2.62 -7.81
CA GLY A 76 2.65 2.34 -6.60
C GLY A 76 3.71 1.26 -6.81
N PHE A 77 4.74 1.55 -7.60
CA PHE A 77 5.77 0.57 -7.99
C PHE A 77 6.70 0.19 -6.83
N ASP A 78 6.92 1.12 -5.89
CA ASP A 78 7.59 0.85 -4.63
C ASP A 78 6.96 1.63 -3.47
N THR A 79 7.46 1.39 -2.26
CA THR A 79 6.93 2.02 -1.04
C THR A 79 6.98 3.55 -1.11
N TYR A 80 8.00 4.12 -1.76
CA TYR A 80 8.14 5.57 -1.92
C TYR A 80 7.08 6.09 -2.87
N ASP A 81 6.91 5.46 -4.04
CA ASP A 81 5.87 5.83 -4.99
C ASP A 81 4.48 5.79 -4.33
N THR A 82 4.16 4.74 -3.57
CA THR A 82 2.89 4.64 -2.83
C THR A 82 2.70 5.82 -1.87
N CYS A 83 3.69 6.12 -1.02
CA CYS A 83 3.58 7.20 -0.03
C CYS A 83 3.54 8.59 -0.68
N TYR A 84 4.36 8.83 -1.70
CA TYR A 84 4.39 10.08 -2.44
C TYR A 84 3.05 10.32 -3.12
N ARG A 85 2.53 9.31 -3.83
CA ARG A 85 1.27 9.44 -4.58
C ARG A 85 0.08 9.60 -3.64
N ALA A 86 0.08 8.93 -2.48
CA ALA A 86 -0.92 9.16 -1.44
C ALA A 86 -1.05 10.66 -1.12
N ARG A 87 0.06 11.38 -0.98
CA ARG A 87 0.08 12.83 -0.76
C ARG A 87 -0.30 13.63 -2.01
N ASP A 88 0.46 13.49 -3.09
CA ASP A 88 0.40 14.43 -4.22
C ASP A 88 -0.81 14.18 -5.13
N ILE A 89 -1.21 12.92 -5.26
CA ILE A 89 -2.25 12.49 -6.20
C ILE A 89 -3.56 12.31 -5.48
N PHE A 90 -3.55 11.66 -4.33
CA PHE A 90 -4.76 11.34 -3.58
C PHE A 90 -5.10 12.36 -2.48
N ASP A 91 -4.26 13.39 -2.30
CA ASP A 91 -4.42 14.46 -1.30
C ASP A 91 -4.61 13.93 0.13
N VAL A 92 -3.94 12.81 0.43
CA VAL A 92 -4.00 12.14 1.73
C VAL A 92 -2.80 12.58 2.58
N HIS A 93 -3.05 13.50 3.51
CA HIS A 93 -2.02 14.06 4.40
C HIS A 93 -2.05 13.49 5.82
N SER A 94 -3.22 13.05 6.32
CA SER A 94 -3.37 12.59 7.70
C SER A 94 -4.52 11.60 7.91
N GLY A 95 -4.55 10.96 9.08
CA GLY A 95 -5.56 9.96 9.42
C GLY A 95 -5.43 8.68 8.59
N VAL A 96 -4.18 8.30 8.30
CA VAL A 96 -3.82 7.17 7.45
C VAL A 96 -3.42 5.96 8.31
N ILE A 97 -3.99 4.80 7.99
CA ILE A 97 -3.55 3.52 8.54
C ILE A 97 -2.83 2.75 7.43
N LEU A 98 -1.51 2.56 7.57
CA LEU A 98 -0.70 1.75 6.67
C LEU A 98 -0.97 0.27 6.95
N VAL A 99 -1.49 -0.46 5.97
CA VAL A 99 -1.81 -1.88 6.11
C VAL A 99 -0.77 -2.71 5.37
N SER A 100 0.07 -3.40 6.13
CA SER A 100 1.15 -4.23 5.60
C SER A 100 1.60 -5.30 6.59
N GLN A 101 2.51 -6.19 6.19
CA GLN A 101 3.12 -7.13 7.13
C GLN A 101 4.06 -6.41 8.11
N ALA A 102 4.23 -6.94 9.33
CA ALA A 102 5.00 -6.29 10.39
C ALA A 102 6.44 -5.95 9.97
N PHE A 103 7.09 -6.82 9.19
CA PHE A 103 8.45 -6.58 8.72
C PHE A 103 8.58 -5.38 7.77
N HIS A 104 7.50 -5.02 7.06
CA HIS A 104 7.49 -3.93 6.08
C HIS A 104 7.09 -2.58 6.70
N LEU A 105 6.29 -2.60 7.76
CA LEU A 105 5.74 -1.40 8.38
C LEU A 105 6.79 -0.36 8.82
N PRO A 106 7.96 -0.71 9.40
CA PRO A 106 8.96 0.28 9.79
C PRO A 106 9.41 1.16 8.61
N ARG A 107 9.70 0.54 7.45
CA ARG A 107 10.07 1.26 6.23
C ARG A 107 8.93 2.14 5.73
N ALA A 108 7.72 1.58 5.65
CA ALA A 108 6.56 2.29 5.13
C ALA A 108 6.21 3.51 6.00
N LEU A 109 6.26 3.36 7.33
CA LEU A 109 6.02 4.44 8.28
C LEU A 109 7.07 5.54 8.16
N TYR A 110 8.35 5.18 8.09
CA TYR A 110 9.41 6.17 7.92
C TYR A 110 9.19 7.00 6.64
N ILE A 111 9.03 6.35 5.49
CA ILE A 111 8.87 7.05 4.21
C ILE A 111 7.61 7.92 4.18
N CYS A 112 6.45 7.36 4.57
CA CYS A 112 5.20 8.11 4.54
C CYS A 112 5.25 9.33 5.47
N ASN A 113 5.74 9.18 6.70
CA ASN A 113 5.83 10.32 7.62
C ASN A 113 6.86 11.36 7.15
N SER A 114 8.01 10.95 6.59
CA SER A 114 8.99 11.87 6.01
C SER A 114 8.44 12.65 4.82
N LEU A 115 7.53 12.06 4.05
CA LEU A 115 6.83 12.76 2.96
C LEU A 115 5.67 13.64 3.45
N GLY A 116 5.35 13.67 4.74
CA GLY A 116 4.27 14.46 5.31
C GLY A 116 2.92 13.74 5.40
N VAL A 117 2.89 12.43 5.15
CA VAL A 117 1.69 11.58 5.33
C VAL A 117 1.66 11.05 6.76
N GLN A 118 0.94 11.75 7.63
CA GLN A 118 0.80 11.40 9.05
C GLN A 118 0.06 10.07 9.20
N SER A 119 0.81 9.04 9.58
CA SER A 119 0.33 7.65 9.47
C SER A 119 0.69 6.78 10.67
N VAL A 120 -0.18 5.79 10.94
CA VAL A 120 0.06 4.70 11.89
C VAL A 120 0.06 3.36 11.17
N GLY A 121 0.76 2.36 11.71
CA GLY A 121 0.87 1.03 11.11
C GLY A 121 -0.17 0.05 11.65
N PHE A 122 -0.73 -0.79 10.79
CA PHE A 122 -1.54 -1.94 11.15
C PHE A 122 -0.91 -3.21 10.56
N SER A 123 -0.49 -4.13 11.44
CA SER A 123 0.08 -5.41 11.02
C SER A 123 -1.00 -6.32 10.46
N ALA A 124 -0.83 -6.72 9.21
CA ALA A 124 -1.67 -7.67 8.50
C ALA A 124 -1.13 -9.11 8.59
N ASP A 125 -0.36 -9.43 9.64
CA ASP A 125 0.21 -10.76 9.84
C ASP A 125 -0.89 -11.72 10.32
N LYS A 126 -1.67 -12.31 9.41
CA LYS A 126 -2.62 -13.40 9.72
C LYS A 126 -2.00 -14.79 9.56
N ARG A 127 -0.73 -14.85 9.14
CA ARG A 127 0.09 -16.05 8.94
C ARG A 127 1.53 -15.78 9.37
N VAL A 128 2.32 -16.85 9.53
CA VAL A 128 3.77 -16.74 9.76
C VAL A 128 4.46 -16.45 8.43
N TYR A 129 5.06 -15.27 8.31
CA TYR A 129 5.87 -14.88 7.16
C TYR A 129 7.36 -15.01 7.52
N ALA A 130 8.08 -15.90 6.83
CA ALA A 130 9.50 -16.13 7.09
C ALA A 130 10.34 -14.90 6.71
N THR A 131 10.93 -14.24 7.71
CA THR A 131 11.78 -13.05 7.57
C THR A 131 13.17 -13.35 7.00
N ASN A 132 13.60 -14.60 6.92
CA ASN A 132 15.03 -14.91 6.87
C ASN A 132 15.65 -14.77 5.47
N LEU A 133 14.89 -15.02 4.40
CA LEU A 133 15.29 -14.73 3.01
C LEU A 133 14.82 -13.34 2.53
N TRP A 134 13.80 -12.76 3.16
CA TRP A 134 13.20 -11.46 2.81
C TRP A 134 13.80 -10.27 3.56
N GLY A 135 14.44 -10.51 4.71
CA GLY A 135 15.03 -9.48 5.57
C GLY A 135 16.27 -8.82 4.99
N LEU A 136 17.11 -9.57 4.26
CA LEU A 136 18.28 -9.02 3.55
C LEU A 136 17.88 -8.08 2.40
N ARG A 137 16.83 -8.45 1.65
CA ARG A 137 16.26 -7.60 0.60
C ARG A 137 15.60 -6.36 1.20
N GLU A 138 14.88 -6.52 2.31
CA GLU A 138 14.23 -5.38 2.98
C GLU A 138 15.19 -4.45 3.68
N PHE A 139 16.31 -4.94 4.18
CA PHE A 139 17.40 -4.11 4.68
C PHE A 139 18.03 -3.28 3.54
N ALA A 140 18.32 -3.89 2.39
CA ALA A 140 18.82 -3.17 1.22
C ALA A 140 17.80 -2.13 0.71
N ALA A 141 16.51 -2.47 0.73
CA ALA A 141 15.46 -1.58 0.30
C ALA A 141 15.13 -0.49 1.34
N GLN A 142 15.43 -0.69 2.63
CA GLN A 142 15.44 0.35 3.66
C GLN A 142 16.60 1.34 3.45
N ILE A 143 17.79 0.84 3.11
CA ILE A 143 18.94 1.69 2.75
C ILE A 143 18.63 2.51 1.50
N LYS A 144 18.05 1.89 0.45
CA LYS A 144 17.60 2.61 -0.76
C LYS A 144 16.56 3.67 -0.42
N ALA A 145 15.57 3.34 0.41
CA ALA A 145 14.54 4.28 0.82
C ALA A 145 15.13 5.51 1.56
N GLY A 146 16.10 5.29 2.45
CA GLY A 146 16.83 6.39 3.09
C GLY A 146 17.56 7.28 2.08
N LEU A 147 18.22 6.68 1.08
CA LEU A 147 18.88 7.41 -0.01
C LEU A 147 17.91 8.23 -0.86
N ASP A 148 16.74 7.67 -1.19
CA ASP A 148 15.73 8.38 -1.99
C ASP A 148 15.11 9.56 -1.23
N VAL A 149 14.87 9.40 0.07
CA VAL A 149 14.25 10.41 0.93
C VAL A 149 15.23 11.52 1.34
N GLU A 150 16.42 11.16 1.83
CA GLU A 150 17.33 12.10 2.49
C GLU A 150 18.32 12.76 1.52
N ILE A 151 18.59 12.13 0.37
CA ILE A 151 19.66 12.57 -0.54
C ILE A 151 19.09 12.93 -1.92
N LEU A 152 18.39 12.00 -2.57
CA LEU A 152 18.05 12.14 -3.99
C LEU A 152 16.81 13.00 -4.25
N HIS A 153 15.89 13.11 -3.30
CA HIS A 153 14.60 13.80 -3.48
C HIS A 153 13.90 13.35 -4.78
N SER A 154 13.95 12.04 -5.04
CA SER A 154 13.52 11.44 -6.30
C SER A 154 12.04 11.76 -6.58
N LYS A 155 11.72 12.19 -7.80
CA LYS A 155 10.32 12.27 -8.26
C LYS A 155 9.86 10.90 -8.75
N PRO A 156 8.63 10.45 -8.41
CA PRO A 156 8.07 9.22 -8.95
C PRO A 156 8.14 9.20 -10.48
N LYS A 157 8.46 8.04 -11.04
CA LYS A 157 8.55 7.87 -12.50
C LYS A 157 7.22 8.14 -13.22
N PHE A 158 6.10 7.86 -12.53
CA PHE A 158 4.75 8.08 -13.04
C PHE A 158 3.92 8.85 -12.01
N LEU A 159 3.77 10.17 -12.21
CA LEU A 159 3.04 11.06 -11.30
C LEU A 159 1.53 11.02 -11.55
N GLY A 160 1.07 11.07 -12.81
CA GLY A 160 -0.37 11.15 -13.12
C GLY A 160 -1.05 12.45 -12.67
N SER A 161 -2.37 12.54 -12.87
CA SER A 161 -3.18 13.72 -12.49
C SER A 161 -3.79 13.57 -11.10
N LYS A 162 -4.03 14.68 -10.40
CA LYS A 162 -4.69 14.67 -9.07
C LYS A 162 -6.06 13.98 -9.12
N VAL A 163 -6.35 13.18 -8.09
CA VAL A 163 -7.59 12.44 -7.89
C VAL A 163 -8.21 12.88 -6.56
N LYS A 164 -9.45 13.35 -6.60
CA LYS A 164 -10.15 13.75 -5.38
C LYS A 164 -10.66 12.51 -4.63
N VAL A 165 -10.12 12.26 -3.45
CA VAL A 165 -10.47 11.09 -2.60
C VAL A 165 -11.60 11.38 -1.62
N PHE A 166 -11.81 12.66 -1.28
CA PHE A 166 -12.81 13.15 -0.32
C PHE A 166 -13.74 14.19 -0.95
#